data_AF-A0A949SH17-F1
#
_entry.id   AF-A0A949SH17-F1
#
_cell.length_a   1.000
_cell.length_b   1.000
_cell.length_c   1.000
_cell.angle_alpha   90.00
_cell.angle_beta   90.00
_cell.angle_gamma   90.00
#
_symmetry.space_group_name_H-M   'P 1'
#
loop_
_entity.id
_entity.type
_entity.pdbx_description
1 polymer ?
#
loop_
_entity_poly.entity_id
_entity_poly.type
_entity_poly.pdbx_seq_one_letter_code
_entity_poly.pdbx_strand_id
1 'polypeptide(L)'
;MRASPTPPKEGLRSGKKQIFIDKILRFKKMNPNKKNSLLSSPAPSGRVGVGRIIISGGGTGGHIFPAIAIANAIKLKYPNSEILFVGAEGKMEMEKVPAAGYKIVGLPIMGIQRKLTLQNLKVPFKLLYSLIKARKIIKEFKPNVVVGVGGYASGPLLKIATSMGVPALLQEQNSYPGVTNKILAKKVQKICVAYHGMEQFFPKEKIVFTGNPVRQDIVDLTNKREIGLAEFGLSADKKVVLVIGGSLGARTINESIDAGLDLISENNMQLLWQTGKGYAEIAAESVKKYSNKGIVTMPFIASMDLAYAVADVVISRAGALSVSELCLTEKPSILVPSPNVAEDHQTKNAMALVNQHAAILVKDVNAKTELISALIELVENTSTQEQLKKNIKLLAKPDAASQIADEVIKLIK
;
A
#
# COMPACT_ATOMS: atom_id res chain seq x y z
N MET A 1 51.30 49.09 12.93
CA MET A 1 50.07 49.03 13.76
C MET A 1 49.29 47.78 13.36
N ARG A 2 49.27 46.76 14.22
CA ARG A 2 48.58 45.48 13.98
C ARG A 2 47.16 45.60 14.55
N ALA A 3 46.14 45.38 13.73
CA ALA A 3 44.76 45.20 14.18
C ALA A 3 44.48 43.69 14.29
N SER A 4 44.03 43.28 15.47
CA SER A 4 43.61 41.92 15.86
C SER A 4 42.24 41.56 15.27
N PRO A 5 42.01 40.30 14.82
CA PRO A 5 40.69 39.85 14.40
C PRO A 5 39.85 39.35 15.59
N THR A 6 38.60 39.79 15.66
CA THR A 6 37.52 39.27 16.53
C THR A 6 37.12 37.83 16.13
N PRO A 7 36.81 36.94 17.10
CA PRO A 7 36.36 35.57 16.79
C PRO A 7 34.85 35.51 16.45
N PRO A 8 34.40 34.48 15.69
CA PRO A 8 32.99 34.33 15.34
C PRO A 8 32.16 33.75 16.52
N LYS A 9 30.92 34.24 16.64
CA LYS A 9 29.92 33.80 17.62
C LYS A 9 29.39 32.40 17.26
N GLU A 10 29.88 31.36 17.93
CA GLU A 10 29.16 30.09 18.09
C GLU A 10 28.54 30.04 19.48
N GLY A 11 27.21 29.89 19.57
CA GLY A 11 26.56 29.61 20.84
C GLY A 11 25.13 30.11 20.94
N LEU A 12 24.19 29.45 20.26
CA LEU A 12 22.74 29.57 20.58
C LEU A 12 21.88 28.40 20.05
N ARG A 13 22.41 27.51 19.19
CA ARG A 13 21.66 26.35 18.65
C ARG A 13 21.85 25.03 19.39
N SER A 14 22.85 24.87 20.28
CA SER A 14 23.08 23.60 21.01
C SER A 14 22.18 23.44 22.25
N GLY A 15 21.81 24.53 22.93
CA GLY A 15 21.05 24.47 24.19
C GLY A 15 19.64 23.89 24.06
N LYS A 16 18.90 24.20 22.98
CA LYS A 16 17.54 23.66 22.77
C LYS A 16 17.54 22.16 22.46
N LYS A 17 18.58 21.67 21.77
CA LYS A 17 18.74 20.24 21.44
C LYS A 17 19.07 19.44 22.70
N GLN A 18 19.92 19.99 23.58
CA GLN A 18 20.27 19.36 24.86
C GLN A 18 19.08 19.31 25.82
N ILE A 19 18.30 20.39 25.94
CA ILE A 19 17.08 20.43 26.78
C ILE A 19 16.04 19.39 26.34
N PHE A 20 15.92 19.15 25.02
CA PHE A 20 15.01 18.15 24.48
C PHE A 20 15.47 16.72 24.77
N ILE A 21 16.76 16.44 24.60
CA ILE A 21 17.37 15.14 24.92
C ILE A 21 17.26 14.84 26.42
N ASP A 22 17.52 15.82 27.28
CA ASP A 22 17.41 15.67 28.74
C ASP A 22 15.97 15.42 29.19
N LYS A 23 14.97 16.03 28.52
CA LYS A 23 13.55 15.73 28.74
C LYS A 23 13.20 14.28 28.37
N ILE A 24 13.73 13.77 27.26
CA ILE A 24 13.49 12.38 26.83
C ILE A 24 14.15 11.39 27.80
N LEU A 25 15.38 11.67 28.24
CA LEU A 25 16.10 10.82 29.18
C LEU A 25 15.44 10.81 30.57
N ARG A 26 14.94 11.96 31.05
CA ARG A 26 14.11 12.03 32.27
C ARG A 26 12.81 11.24 32.13
N PHE A 27 12.14 11.30 30.98
CA PHE A 27 10.93 10.52 30.74
C PHE A 27 11.20 9.01 30.74
N LYS A 28 12.29 8.55 30.11
CA LYS A 28 12.68 7.14 30.13
C LYS A 28 12.95 6.63 31.54
N LYS A 29 13.60 7.42 32.40
CA LYS A 29 13.93 7.07 33.80
C LYS A 29 12.77 7.15 34.79
N MET A 30 11.57 7.60 34.41
CA MET A 30 10.42 7.64 35.31
C MET A 30 9.79 6.26 35.56
N ASN A 31 9.46 6.01 36.83
CA ASN A 31 8.76 4.81 37.32
C ASN A 31 7.40 4.63 36.60
N PRO A 32 7.05 3.42 36.11
CA PRO A 32 5.83 3.15 35.34
C PRO A 32 4.53 3.70 35.95
N ASN A 33 4.38 3.71 37.28
CA ASN A 33 3.18 4.24 37.92
C ASN A 33 3.01 5.77 37.78
N LYS A 34 4.11 6.53 37.69
CA LYS A 34 4.07 7.99 37.42
C LYS A 34 3.83 8.31 35.95
N LYS A 35 4.22 7.42 35.03
CA LYS A 35 3.88 7.54 33.59
C LYS A 35 2.37 7.39 33.37
N ASN A 36 1.74 6.45 34.07
CA ASN A 36 0.30 6.23 33.99
C ASN A 36 -0.54 7.35 34.63
N SER A 37 -0.05 8.01 35.68
CA SER A 37 -0.77 9.12 36.33
C SER A 37 -0.75 10.43 35.54
N LEU A 38 0.25 10.64 34.67
CA LEU A 38 0.33 11.81 33.78
C LEU A 38 -0.47 11.65 32.47
N LEU A 39 -0.85 10.42 32.13
CA LEU A 39 -1.67 10.07 30.97
C LEU A 39 -3.17 9.93 31.31
N SER A 40 -3.55 10.09 32.59
CA SER A 40 -4.92 9.96 33.07
C SER A 40 -5.50 11.30 33.51
N SER A 41 -5.75 12.18 32.55
CA SER A 41 -6.75 13.24 32.74
C SER A 41 -8.15 12.62 32.70
N PRO A 42 -9.06 12.94 33.64
CA PRO A 42 -10.42 12.41 33.62
C PRO A 42 -11.11 12.84 32.32
N ALA A 43 -11.73 11.87 31.64
CA ALA A 43 -12.39 12.11 30.37
C ALA A 43 -13.53 13.13 30.59
N PRO A 44 -13.63 14.20 29.77
CA PRO A 44 -14.81 15.03 29.77
C PRO A 44 -16.01 14.16 29.37
N SER A 45 -17.00 14.11 30.26
CA SER A 45 -18.29 13.46 30.08
C SER A 45 -18.98 14.01 28.83
N GLY A 46 -19.14 13.16 27.81
CA GLY A 46 -19.89 13.47 26.58
C GLY A 46 -19.04 13.29 25.31
N ARG A 47 -18.75 12.06 24.89
CA ARG A 47 -18.21 11.79 23.55
C ARG A 47 -18.95 10.61 22.91
N VAL A 48 -19.72 10.91 21.88
CA VAL A 48 -20.47 9.96 21.03
C VAL A 48 -19.48 8.92 20.45
N GLY A 49 -19.66 7.64 20.77
CA GLY A 49 -18.92 6.55 20.14
C GLY A 49 -19.43 6.32 18.73
N VAL A 50 -18.56 6.39 17.71
CA VAL A 50 -18.97 6.51 16.30
C VAL A 50 -19.18 5.14 15.64
N GLY A 51 -19.81 4.22 16.37
CA GLY A 51 -20.31 2.94 15.85
C GLY A 51 -19.30 1.78 15.78
N ARG A 52 -19.86 0.59 15.61
CA ARG A 52 -19.16 -0.69 15.39
C ARG A 52 -19.06 -0.94 13.89
N ILE A 53 -17.84 -1.11 13.38
CA ILE A 53 -17.54 -1.18 11.95
C ILE A 53 -16.89 -2.52 11.64
N ILE A 54 -17.38 -3.22 10.61
CA ILE A 54 -16.66 -4.38 10.07
C ILE A 54 -15.98 -3.99 8.77
N ILE A 55 -14.69 -4.32 8.64
CA ILE A 55 -13.94 -4.19 7.38
C ILE A 55 -13.58 -5.58 6.89
N SER A 56 -13.91 -5.89 5.64
CA SER A 56 -13.68 -7.20 5.07
C SER A 56 -12.99 -7.15 3.73
N GLY A 57 -12.00 -8.02 3.61
CA GLY A 57 -11.29 -8.30 2.38
C GLY A 57 -10.04 -9.12 2.67
N GLY A 58 -9.18 -9.27 1.67
CA GLY A 58 -7.92 -9.99 1.85
C GLY A 58 -7.44 -10.75 0.62
N GLY A 59 -6.61 -11.76 0.87
CA GLY A 59 -5.99 -12.62 -0.14
C GLY A 59 -4.67 -12.09 -0.71
N THR A 60 -4.52 -10.77 -0.90
CA THR A 60 -3.28 -10.13 -1.35
C THR A 60 -3.07 -8.79 -0.64
N GLY A 61 -1.83 -8.28 -0.65
CA GLY A 61 -1.52 -6.94 -0.13
C GLY A 61 -2.38 -5.83 -0.76
N GLY A 62 -2.80 -6.02 -2.02
CA GLY A 62 -3.67 -5.10 -2.77
C GLY A 62 -5.03 -4.83 -2.13
N HIS A 63 -5.54 -5.71 -1.26
CA HIS A 63 -6.77 -5.48 -0.49
C HIS A 63 -6.49 -5.24 1.00
N ILE A 64 -5.44 -5.86 1.55
CA ILE A 64 -5.15 -5.81 2.99
C ILE A 64 -4.70 -4.41 3.42
N PHE A 65 -3.74 -3.81 2.70
CA PHE A 65 -3.22 -2.50 3.08
C PHE A 65 -4.28 -1.37 2.95
N PRO A 66 -5.15 -1.38 1.93
CA PRO A 66 -6.31 -0.49 1.85
C PRO A 66 -7.25 -0.59 3.03
N ALA A 67 -7.60 -1.82 3.44
CA ALA A 67 -8.45 -2.04 4.59
C ALA A 67 -7.84 -1.46 5.88
N ILE A 68 -6.53 -1.66 6.09
CA ILE A 68 -5.80 -1.10 7.23
C ILE A 68 -5.74 0.43 7.14
N ALA A 69 -5.48 1.01 5.96
CA ALA A 69 -5.44 2.45 5.76
C ALA A 69 -6.80 3.11 6.06
N ILE A 70 -7.91 2.50 5.61
CA ILE A 70 -9.27 2.94 5.95
C ILE A 70 -9.50 2.85 7.46
N ALA A 71 -9.15 1.72 8.09
CA ALA A 71 -9.31 1.54 9.53
C ALA A 71 -8.54 2.60 10.34
N ASN A 72 -7.30 2.87 9.95
CA ASN A 72 -6.45 3.88 10.57
C ASN A 72 -7.03 5.29 10.40
N ALA A 73 -7.52 5.63 9.21
CA ALA A 73 -8.17 6.92 8.97
C ALA A 73 -9.44 7.09 9.83
N ILE A 74 -10.26 6.04 9.96
CA ILE A 74 -11.41 6.03 10.87
C ILE A 74 -10.95 6.22 12.32
N LYS A 75 -9.95 5.47 12.78
CA LYS A 75 -9.42 5.56 14.16
C LYS A 75 -8.80 6.90 14.48
N LEU A 76 -8.17 7.55 13.51
CA LEU A 76 -7.60 8.89 13.67
C LEU A 76 -8.70 9.93 13.93
N LYS A 77 -9.79 9.87 13.16
CA LYS A 77 -10.93 10.78 13.30
C LYS A 77 -11.81 10.43 14.51
N TYR A 78 -11.96 9.14 14.79
CA TYR A 78 -12.86 8.59 15.80
C TYR A 78 -12.17 7.49 16.62
N PRO A 79 -11.35 7.87 17.63
CA PRO A 79 -10.53 6.93 18.40
C PRO A 79 -11.32 5.81 19.08
N ASN A 80 -12.57 6.10 19.46
CA ASN A 80 -13.45 5.18 20.19
C ASN A 80 -14.23 4.21 19.29
N SER A 81 -14.12 4.28 17.95
CA SER A 81 -14.80 3.34 17.06
C SER A 81 -14.32 1.90 17.27
N GLU A 82 -15.22 0.94 17.32
CA GLU A 82 -14.85 -0.48 17.39
C GLU A 82 -14.75 -1.05 15.98
N ILE A 83 -13.57 -1.55 15.60
CA ILE A 83 -13.32 -2.09 14.26
C ILE A 83 -13.00 -3.57 14.37
N LEU A 84 -13.76 -4.39 13.64
CA LEU A 84 -13.51 -5.81 13.47
C LEU A 84 -13.17 -6.10 12.01
N PHE A 85 -12.06 -6.80 11.77
CA PHE A 85 -11.74 -7.31 10.45
C PHE A 85 -12.32 -8.70 10.24
N VAL A 86 -12.73 -8.99 9.01
CA VAL A 86 -13.12 -10.33 8.58
C VAL A 86 -12.40 -10.70 7.30
N GLY A 87 -11.53 -11.72 7.40
CA GLY A 87 -10.63 -12.17 6.34
C GLY A 87 -10.82 -13.63 5.97
N ALA A 88 -9.95 -14.18 5.11
CA ALA A 88 -9.93 -15.61 4.81
C ALA A 88 -8.91 -16.34 5.70
N GLU A 89 -9.31 -17.50 6.23
CA GLU A 89 -8.42 -18.33 7.05
C GLU A 89 -7.18 -18.80 6.26
N GLY A 90 -6.02 -18.82 6.93
CA GLY A 90 -4.75 -19.27 6.33
C GLY A 90 -4.18 -18.32 5.27
N LYS A 91 -4.55 -17.05 5.29
CA LYS A 91 -4.06 -16.01 4.38
C LYS A 91 -3.34 -14.88 5.12
N MET A 92 -2.58 -14.08 4.37
CA MET A 92 -1.74 -12.99 4.86
C MET A 92 -2.45 -12.03 5.81
N GLU A 93 -3.74 -11.76 5.58
CA GLU A 93 -4.53 -10.86 6.45
C GLU A 93 -4.54 -11.31 7.91
N MET A 94 -4.48 -12.63 8.18
CA MET A 94 -4.48 -13.18 9.53
C MET A 94 -3.22 -12.84 10.33
N GLU A 95 -2.13 -12.43 9.65
CA GLU A 95 -0.90 -11.95 10.29
C GLU A 95 -0.81 -10.42 10.26
N LYS A 96 -1.12 -9.80 9.11
CA LYS A 96 -0.90 -8.37 8.89
C LYS A 96 -1.90 -7.48 9.64
N VAL A 97 -3.15 -7.92 9.77
CA VAL A 97 -4.17 -7.14 10.47
C VAL A 97 -3.94 -7.11 11.99
N PRO A 98 -3.62 -8.25 12.66
CA PRO A 98 -3.21 -8.21 14.07
C PRO A 98 -1.94 -7.42 14.31
N ALA A 99 -0.95 -7.51 13.41
CA ALA A 99 0.27 -6.70 13.50
C ALA A 99 -0.01 -5.19 13.42
N ALA A 100 -1.10 -4.78 12.77
CA ALA A 100 -1.58 -3.40 12.75
C ALA A 100 -2.47 -3.03 13.95
N GLY A 101 -2.65 -3.93 14.92
CA GLY A 101 -3.40 -3.68 16.16
C GLY A 101 -4.91 -3.94 16.08
N TYR A 102 -5.40 -4.59 15.03
CA TYR A 102 -6.83 -4.86 14.84
C TYR A 102 -7.21 -6.32 15.10
N LYS A 103 -8.41 -6.54 15.65
CA LYS A 103 -9.01 -7.87 15.76
C LYS A 103 -9.44 -8.36 14.38
N ILE A 104 -9.20 -9.64 14.09
CA ILE A 104 -9.63 -10.29 12.85
C ILE A 104 -10.30 -11.64 13.14
N VAL A 105 -11.36 -11.94 12.39
CA VAL A 105 -11.98 -13.27 12.34
C VAL A 105 -11.84 -13.83 10.93
N GLY A 106 -11.34 -15.07 10.83
CA GLY A 106 -11.24 -15.76 9.56
C GLY A 106 -12.55 -16.44 9.15
N LEU A 107 -12.90 -16.37 7.87
CA LEU A 107 -13.88 -17.23 7.22
C LEU A 107 -13.15 -18.38 6.52
N PRO A 108 -13.64 -19.63 6.62
CA PRO A 108 -13.06 -20.77 5.92
C PRO A 108 -13.46 -20.75 4.44
N ILE A 109 -13.05 -19.71 3.72
CA ILE A 109 -13.31 -19.51 2.31
C ILE A 109 -12.02 -19.64 1.50
N MET A 110 -12.16 -20.09 0.25
CA MET A 110 -11.09 -20.15 -0.72
C MET A 110 -11.59 -19.70 -2.08
N GLY A 111 -10.68 -19.18 -2.90
CA GLY A 111 -10.97 -18.91 -4.31
C GLY A 111 -11.11 -20.20 -5.10
N ILE A 112 -11.93 -20.14 -6.16
CA ILE A 112 -11.97 -21.20 -7.18
C ILE A 112 -10.63 -21.19 -7.90
N GLN A 113 -9.98 -22.36 -7.98
CA GLN A 113 -8.76 -22.50 -8.75
C GLN A 113 -9.08 -22.45 -10.24
N ARG A 114 -8.23 -21.77 -11.03
CA ARG A 114 -8.38 -21.68 -12.50
C ARG A 114 -8.36 -23.06 -13.16
N LYS A 115 -7.63 -24.03 -12.58
CA LYS A 115 -7.67 -25.43 -12.98
C LYS A 115 -8.80 -26.13 -12.22
N LEU A 116 -9.57 -26.98 -12.91
CA LEU A 116 -10.60 -27.83 -12.31
C LEU A 116 -9.91 -28.91 -11.46
N THR A 117 -9.65 -28.60 -10.19
CA THR A 117 -9.08 -29.55 -9.24
C THR A 117 -10.16 -30.10 -8.30
N LEU A 118 -9.92 -31.26 -7.70
CA LEU A 118 -10.80 -31.82 -6.66
C LEU A 118 -11.00 -30.85 -5.47
N GLN A 119 -10.11 -29.86 -5.29
CA GLN A 119 -10.26 -28.81 -4.29
C GLN A 119 -11.43 -27.87 -4.60
N ASN A 120 -11.79 -27.68 -5.88
CA ASN A 120 -12.93 -26.86 -6.27
C ASN A 120 -14.27 -27.44 -5.78
N LEU A 121 -14.37 -28.77 -5.61
CA LEU A 121 -15.57 -29.42 -5.05
C LEU A 121 -15.83 -29.01 -3.59
N LYS A 122 -14.80 -28.58 -2.85
CA LYS A 122 -14.94 -28.10 -1.46
C LYS A 122 -15.45 -26.66 -1.39
N VAL A 123 -15.39 -25.90 -2.48
CA VAL A 123 -15.72 -24.46 -2.51
C VAL A 123 -17.18 -24.19 -2.14
N PRO A 124 -18.20 -24.90 -2.67
CA PRO A 124 -19.60 -24.64 -2.30
C PRO A 124 -19.86 -24.88 -0.81
N PHE A 125 -19.31 -25.95 -0.24
CA PHE A 125 -19.46 -26.26 1.19
C PHE A 125 -18.80 -25.20 2.07
N LYS A 126 -17.56 -24.80 1.72
CA LYS A 126 -16.83 -23.73 2.39
C LYS A 126 -17.54 -22.38 2.30
N LEU A 127 -18.15 -22.10 1.15
CA LEU A 127 -18.96 -20.90 0.95
C LEU A 127 -20.20 -20.91 1.85
N LEU A 128 -20.95 -22.02 1.89
CA LEU A 128 -22.13 -22.15 2.75
C LEU A 128 -21.79 -21.95 4.22
N TYR A 129 -20.73 -22.63 4.69
CA TYR A 129 -20.26 -22.45 6.06
C TYR A 129 -19.81 -21.00 6.32
N SER A 130 -19.12 -20.36 5.36
CA SER A 130 -18.72 -18.96 5.47
C SER A 130 -19.91 -18.00 5.56
N LEU A 131 -21.02 -18.28 4.87
CA LEU A 131 -22.27 -17.51 4.98
C LEU A 131 -22.90 -17.65 6.37
N ILE A 132 -22.94 -18.87 6.93
CA ILE A 132 -23.46 -19.12 8.29
C ILE A 132 -22.57 -18.41 9.32
N LYS A 133 -21.25 -18.55 9.21
CA LYS A 133 -20.27 -17.89 10.10
C LYS A 133 -20.36 -16.38 9.99
N ALA A 134 -20.48 -15.82 8.79
CA ALA A 134 -20.71 -14.39 8.57
C ALA A 134 -21.98 -13.89 9.28
N ARG A 135 -23.09 -14.63 9.18
CA ARG A 135 -24.34 -14.30 9.89
C ARG A 135 -24.15 -14.27 11.40
N LYS A 136 -23.42 -15.23 11.96
CA LYS A 136 -23.08 -15.27 13.39
C LYS A 136 -22.26 -14.04 13.80
N ILE A 137 -21.18 -13.75 13.06
CA ILE A 137 -20.32 -12.58 13.30
C ILE A 137 -21.13 -11.28 13.30
N ILE A 138 -21.99 -11.08 12.30
CA ILE A 138 -22.81 -9.86 12.19
C ILE A 138 -23.82 -9.75 13.33
N LYS A 139 -24.44 -10.87 13.75
CA LYS A 139 -25.39 -10.88 14.88
C LYS A 139 -24.73 -10.59 16.23
N GLU A 140 -23.51 -11.08 16.44
CA GLU A 140 -22.76 -10.90 17.68
C GLU A 140 -22.14 -9.50 17.75
N PHE A 141 -21.46 -9.08 16.69
CA PHE A 141 -20.78 -7.79 16.64
C PHE A 141 -21.75 -6.63 16.44
N LYS A 142 -22.93 -6.84 15.81
CA LYS A 142 -23.95 -5.82 15.56
C LYS A 142 -23.37 -4.53 14.95
N PRO A 143 -22.74 -4.61 13.76
CA PRO A 143 -22.14 -3.47 13.10
C PRO A 143 -23.18 -2.44 12.67
N ASN A 144 -22.80 -1.16 12.74
CA ASN A 144 -23.55 -0.05 12.15
C ASN A 144 -23.29 0.06 10.65
N VAL A 145 -22.11 -0.34 10.18
CA VAL A 145 -21.72 -0.32 8.77
C VAL A 145 -20.68 -1.40 8.49
N VAL A 146 -20.69 -1.94 7.27
CA VAL A 146 -19.66 -2.85 6.77
C VAL A 146 -18.94 -2.29 5.54
N VAL A 147 -17.64 -2.52 5.46
CA VAL A 147 -16.81 -2.07 4.34
C VAL A 147 -16.23 -3.30 3.64
N GLY A 148 -16.43 -3.41 2.34
CA GLY A 148 -15.83 -4.45 1.50
C GLY A 148 -14.74 -3.87 0.61
N VAL A 149 -13.51 -4.34 0.77
CA VAL A 149 -12.37 -3.90 -0.05
C VAL A 149 -12.01 -4.94 -1.13
N GLY A 150 -12.90 -5.88 -1.44
CA GLY A 150 -12.63 -6.98 -2.35
C GLY A 150 -11.93 -8.18 -1.71
N GLY A 151 -11.57 -9.20 -2.49
CA GLY A 151 -11.08 -10.48 -1.99
C GLY A 151 -12.19 -11.45 -1.55
N TYR A 152 -11.84 -12.73 -1.38
CA TYR A 152 -12.82 -13.81 -1.22
C TYR A 152 -13.69 -13.68 0.03
N ALA A 153 -13.15 -13.17 1.14
CA ALA A 153 -13.90 -12.99 2.38
C ALA A 153 -14.97 -11.89 2.31
N SER A 154 -14.74 -10.85 1.48
CA SER A 154 -15.65 -9.71 1.34
C SER A 154 -17.02 -10.13 0.80
N GLY A 155 -17.06 -11.10 -0.12
CA GLY A 155 -18.29 -11.54 -0.78
C GLY A 155 -19.36 -12.08 0.18
N PRO A 156 -19.10 -13.19 0.89
CA PRO A 156 -20.05 -13.78 1.84
C PRO A 156 -20.48 -12.80 2.93
N LEU A 157 -19.52 -12.04 3.48
CA LEU A 157 -19.81 -11.14 4.59
C LEU A 157 -20.73 -10.00 4.16
N LEU A 158 -20.41 -9.29 3.08
CA LEU A 158 -21.24 -8.18 2.61
C LEU A 158 -22.60 -8.66 2.10
N LYS A 159 -22.65 -9.85 1.47
CA LYS A 159 -23.92 -10.46 1.07
C LYS A 159 -24.85 -10.65 2.28
N ILE A 160 -24.32 -11.23 3.37
CA ILE A 160 -25.11 -11.44 4.58
C ILE A 160 -25.45 -10.12 5.28
N ALA A 161 -24.49 -9.20 5.42
CA ALA A 161 -24.73 -7.89 6.05
C ALA A 161 -25.83 -7.09 5.34
N THR A 162 -25.75 -6.98 4.00
CA THR A 162 -26.76 -6.25 3.21
C THR A 162 -28.13 -6.92 3.23
N SER A 163 -28.19 -8.27 3.21
CA SER A 163 -29.47 -9.00 3.39
C SER A 163 -30.08 -8.85 4.79
N MET A 164 -29.27 -8.52 5.79
CA MET A 164 -29.71 -8.22 7.15
C MET A 164 -30.03 -6.72 7.35
N GLY A 165 -29.97 -5.91 6.29
CA GLY A 165 -30.26 -4.47 6.34
C GLY A 165 -29.13 -3.61 6.92
N VAL A 166 -27.92 -4.17 7.11
CA VAL A 166 -26.77 -3.38 7.56
C VAL A 166 -26.23 -2.55 6.37
N PRO A 167 -26.05 -1.22 6.53
CA PRO A 167 -25.40 -0.38 5.53
C PRO A 167 -24.02 -0.90 5.14
N ALA A 168 -23.69 -0.78 3.85
CA ALA A 168 -22.46 -1.29 3.29
C ALA A 168 -21.83 -0.29 2.30
N LEU A 169 -20.50 -0.26 2.31
CA LEU A 169 -19.65 0.47 1.36
C LEU A 169 -18.70 -0.50 0.67
N LEU A 170 -18.50 -0.33 -0.64
CA LEU A 170 -17.44 -1.02 -1.38
C LEU A 170 -16.29 -0.06 -1.64
N GLN A 171 -15.05 -0.55 -1.58
CA GLN A 171 -13.88 0.13 -2.12
C GLN A 171 -13.29 -0.74 -3.23
N GLU A 172 -13.26 -0.18 -4.45
CA GLU A 172 -12.71 -0.83 -5.64
C GLU A 172 -11.39 -0.17 -6.01
N GLN A 173 -10.32 -0.96 -5.95
CA GLN A 173 -8.97 -0.45 -6.18
C GLN A 173 -8.59 -0.41 -7.65
N ASN A 174 -9.13 -1.31 -8.47
CA ASN A 174 -8.68 -1.53 -9.83
C ASN A 174 -9.53 -0.76 -10.84
N SER A 175 -8.95 -0.47 -11.99
CA SER A 175 -9.64 0.15 -13.15
C SER A 175 -10.62 -0.81 -13.83
N TYR A 176 -10.57 -2.10 -13.49
CA TYR A 176 -11.57 -3.08 -13.85
C TYR A 176 -12.04 -3.82 -12.59
N PRO A 177 -13.33 -3.77 -12.25
CA PRO A 177 -13.77 -4.22 -10.95
C PRO A 177 -13.82 -5.74 -10.82
N GLY A 178 -13.53 -6.21 -9.61
CA GLY A 178 -13.64 -7.61 -9.27
C GLY A 178 -15.10 -8.11 -9.35
N VAL A 179 -15.27 -9.38 -9.71
CA VAL A 179 -16.60 -10.02 -9.84
C VAL A 179 -17.44 -9.87 -8.56
N THR A 180 -16.81 -9.95 -7.39
CA THR A 180 -17.48 -9.78 -6.09
C THR A 180 -18.07 -8.38 -5.94
N ASN A 181 -17.31 -7.33 -6.28
CA ASN A 181 -17.77 -5.95 -6.20
C ASN A 181 -18.89 -5.69 -7.22
N LYS A 182 -18.77 -6.22 -8.44
CA LYS A 182 -19.83 -6.14 -9.47
C LYS A 182 -21.15 -6.73 -8.97
N ILE A 183 -21.13 -7.91 -8.35
CA ILE A 183 -22.33 -8.57 -7.82
C ILE A 183 -22.97 -7.75 -6.67
N LEU A 184 -22.14 -7.20 -5.78
CA LEU A 184 -22.61 -6.49 -4.59
C LEU A 184 -22.99 -5.03 -4.85
N ALA A 185 -22.58 -4.43 -5.96
CA ALA A 185 -22.79 -3.01 -6.28
C ALA A 185 -24.25 -2.55 -6.18
N LYS A 186 -25.20 -3.42 -6.55
CA LYS A 186 -26.64 -3.11 -6.46
C LYS A 186 -27.16 -3.05 -5.01
N LYS A 187 -26.50 -3.73 -4.07
CA LYS A 187 -26.96 -3.89 -2.68
C LYS A 187 -26.31 -2.93 -1.67
N VAL A 188 -25.16 -2.37 -2.01
CA VAL A 188 -24.45 -1.39 -1.17
C VAL A 188 -24.97 0.03 -1.38
N GLN A 189 -24.67 0.94 -0.45
CA GLN A 189 -25.09 2.35 -0.49
C GLN A 189 -24.10 3.21 -1.26
N LYS A 190 -22.79 2.95 -1.11
CA LYS A 190 -21.71 3.71 -1.75
C LYS A 190 -20.61 2.79 -2.27
N ILE A 191 -19.95 3.23 -3.33
CA ILE A 191 -18.85 2.53 -3.98
C ILE A 191 -17.73 3.55 -4.21
N CYS A 192 -16.71 3.50 -3.36
CA CYS A 192 -15.50 4.29 -3.49
C CYS A 192 -14.62 3.67 -4.59
N VAL A 193 -14.30 4.45 -5.63
CA VAL A 193 -13.50 3.98 -6.76
C VAL A 193 -12.20 4.77 -6.91
N ALA A 194 -11.18 4.12 -7.45
CA ALA A 194 -9.87 4.72 -7.70
C ALA A 194 -9.65 5.24 -9.13
N TYR A 195 -10.55 4.91 -10.06
CA TYR A 195 -10.44 5.27 -11.47
C TYR A 195 -11.73 5.88 -12.01
N HIS A 196 -11.61 6.68 -13.07
CA HIS A 196 -12.76 7.20 -13.84
C HIS A 196 -13.37 6.10 -14.74
N GLY A 197 -14.58 6.33 -15.24
CA GLY A 197 -15.26 5.40 -16.15
C GLY A 197 -15.90 4.18 -15.47
N MET A 198 -16.01 4.17 -14.14
CA MET A 198 -16.52 3.03 -13.38
C MET A 198 -18.05 2.89 -13.45
N GLU A 199 -18.75 3.90 -13.97
CA GLU A 199 -20.20 3.89 -14.25
C GLU A 199 -20.60 2.83 -15.29
N GLN A 200 -19.65 2.34 -16.10
CA GLN A 200 -19.89 1.20 -16.99
C GLN A 200 -20.10 -0.13 -16.22
N PHE A 201 -19.68 -0.19 -14.95
CA PHE A 201 -19.76 -1.39 -14.11
C PHE A 201 -20.68 -1.23 -12.90
N PHE A 202 -20.84 0.00 -12.41
CA PHE A 202 -21.51 0.31 -11.16
C PHE A 202 -22.60 1.39 -11.35
N PRO A 203 -23.65 1.41 -10.51
CA PRO A 203 -24.66 2.47 -10.56
C PRO A 203 -24.05 3.84 -10.30
N LYS A 204 -24.20 4.79 -11.24
CA LYS A 204 -23.53 6.10 -11.25
C LYS A 204 -23.75 6.89 -9.96
N GLU A 205 -24.96 6.86 -9.43
CA GLU A 205 -25.39 7.57 -8.22
C GLU A 205 -24.73 7.06 -6.92
N LYS A 206 -24.14 5.86 -6.96
CA LYS A 206 -23.44 5.25 -5.83
C LYS A 206 -21.94 5.45 -5.87
N ILE A 207 -21.38 5.86 -7.00
CA ILE A 207 -19.95 6.00 -7.19
C ILE A 207 -19.44 7.25 -6.48
N VAL A 208 -18.34 7.10 -5.76
CA VAL A 208 -17.58 8.22 -5.18
C VAL A 208 -16.11 8.06 -5.61
N PHE A 209 -15.61 9.01 -6.39
CA PHE A 209 -14.21 8.99 -6.82
C PHE A 209 -13.31 9.48 -5.68
N THR A 210 -12.61 8.54 -5.05
CA THR A 210 -11.79 8.81 -3.85
C THR A 210 -10.30 8.53 -4.08
N GLY A 211 -9.96 7.68 -5.05
CA GLY A 211 -8.61 7.13 -5.19
C GLY A 211 -8.44 5.84 -4.41
N ASN A 212 -7.18 5.40 -4.26
CA ASN A 212 -6.84 4.26 -3.41
C ASN A 212 -6.31 4.74 -2.05
N PRO A 213 -6.79 4.17 -0.93
CA PRO A 213 -6.23 4.46 0.37
C PRO A 213 -4.84 3.81 0.49
N VAL A 214 -3.82 4.67 0.57
CA VAL A 214 -2.41 4.29 0.72
C VAL A 214 -1.99 4.47 2.18
N ARG A 215 -0.93 3.77 2.59
CA ARG A 215 -0.37 3.87 3.94
C ARG A 215 0.16 5.28 4.20
N GLN A 216 -0.08 5.79 5.41
CA GLN A 216 0.24 7.17 5.80
C GLN A 216 1.75 7.48 5.75
N ASP A 217 2.59 6.48 6.03
CA ASP A 217 4.05 6.58 5.97
C ASP A 217 4.58 6.84 4.54
N ILE A 218 3.85 6.45 3.50
CA ILE A 218 4.21 6.69 2.10
C ILE A 218 3.72 8.07 1.61
N VAL A 219 2.70 8.65 2.26
CA VAL A 219 2.15 9.97 1.88
C VAL A 219 3.16 11.10 2.12
N ASP A 220 4.02 10.97 3.14
CA ASP A 220 5.06 11.95 3.45
C ASP A 220 6.44 11.30 3.53
N LEU A 221 7.31 11.65 2.59
CA LEU A 221 8.69 11.19 2.49
C LEU A 221 9.72 12.21 2.99
N THR A 222 9.27 13.32 3.58
CA THR A 222 10.14 14.39 4.05
C THR A 222 11.16 13.86 5.07
N ASN A 223 12.43 14.23 4.90
CA ASN A 223 13.57 13.80 5.75
C ASN A 223 13.84 12.28 5.78
N LYS A 224 13.32 11.49 4.82
CA LYS A 224 13.52 10.02 4.80
C LYS A 224 14.66 9.55 3.91
N ARG A 225 15.14 10.38 2.97
CA ARG A 225 16.16 9.95 1.99
C ARG A 225 17.47 9.51 2.65
N GLU A 226 18.04 10.34 3.53
CA GLU A 226 19.31 10.00 4.20
C GLU A 226 19.19 8.74 5.07
N ILE A 227 18.06 8.59 5.76
CA ILE A 227 17.75 7.40 6.57
C ILE A 227 17.69 6.16 5.67
N GLY A 228 16.99 6.24 4.54
CA GLY A 228 16.90 5.14 3.60
C GLY A 228 18.23 4.79 2.94
N LEU A 229 19.05 5.79 2.59
CA LEU A 229 20.38 5.55 2.04
C LEU A 229 21.24 4.76 3.04
N ALA A 230 21.23 5.15 4.32
CA ALA A 230 21.93 4.43 5.38
C ALA A 230 21.37 3.01 5.61
N GLU A 231 20.04 2.86 5.70
CA GLU A 231 19.34 1.58 5.90
C GLU A 231 19.70 0.56 4.81
N PHE A 232 19.75 0.99 3.55
CA PHE A 232 20.01 0.12 2.41
C PHE A 232 21.49 0.07 1.99
N GLY A 233 22.40 0.74 2.71
CA GLY A 233 23.82 0.79 2.34
C GLY A 233 24.06 1.43 0.96
N LEU A 234 23.26 2.45 0.62
CA LEU A 234 23.33 3.16 -0.65
C LEU A 234 24.05 4.51 -0.49
N SER A 235 24.59 5.03 -1.59
CA SER A 235 25.35 6.28 -1.61
C SER A 235 24.50 7.43 -2.14
N ALA A 236 24.80 8.65 -1.70
CA ALA A 236 24.05 9.84 -2.10
C ALA A 236 24.47 10.40 -3.47
N ASP A 237 25.64 10.00 -3.98
CA ASP A 237 26.24 10.49 -5.23
C ASP A 237 25.77 9.75 -6.49
N LYS A 238 24.98 8.68 -6.34
CA LYS A 238 24.49 7.85 -7.44
C LYS A 238 22.97 7.82 -7.53
N LYS A 239 22.48 7.52 -8.73
CA LYS A 239 21.05 7.33 -8.99
C LYS A 239 20.59 5.98 -8.44
N VAL A 240 19.49 5.98 -7.70
CA VAL A 240 18.92 4.75 -7.13
C VAL A 240 17.72 4.30 -7.95
N VAL A 241 17.82 3.10 -8.52
CA VAL A 241 16.71 2.42 -9.18
C VAL A 241 16.05 1.48 -8.19
N LEU A 242 14.74 1.63 -8.01
CA LEU A 242 13.93 0.74 -7.19
C LEU A 242 13.13 -0.20 -8.09
N VAL A 243 13.24 -1.50 -7.87
CA VAL A 243 12.46 -2.52 -8.60
C VAL A 243 11.47 -3.19 -7.66
N ILE A 244 10.18 -3.13 -8.01
CA ILE A 244 9.07 -3.66 -7.21
C ILE A 244 8.36 -4.79 -7.97
N GLY A 245 8.68 -6.04 -7.61
CA GLY A 245 7.99 -7.23 -8.14
C GLY A 245 6.70 -7.63 -7.40
N GLY A 246 6.41 -7.01 -6.25
CA GLY A 246 5.36 -7.46 -5.33
C GLY A 246 5.78 -8.67 -4.49
N SER A 247 5.04 -8.99 -3.41
CA SER A 247 5.48 -9.97 -2.40
C SER A 247 5.70 -11.39 -2.92
N LEU A 248 5.05 -11.75 -4.02
CA LEU A 248 5.24 -13.05 -4.71
C LEU A 248 6.37 -13.01 -5.74
N GLY A 249 6.92 -11.83 -6.04
CA GLY A 249 7.89 -11.60 -7.11
C GLY A 249 7.25 -11.47 -8.48
N ALA A 250 8.02 -10.90 -9.41
CA ALA A 250 7.63 -10.75 -10.81
C ALA A 250 8.68 -11.42 -11.69
N ARG A 251 8.46 -12.68 -12.04
CA ARG A 251 9.45 -13.51 -12.77
C ARG A 251 10.09 -12.81 -13.96
N THR A 252 9.29 -12.25 -14.87
CA THR A 252 9.81 -11.57 -16.06
C THR A 252 10.67 -10.36 -15.70
N ILE A 253 10.25 -9.52 -14.76
CA ILE A 253 11.05 -8.39 -14.27
C ILE A 253 12.35 -8.90 -13.64
N ASN A 254 12.27 -9.93 -12.80
CA ASN A 254 13.44 -10.48 -12.14
C ASN A 254 14.47 -10.99 -13.15
N GLU A 255 14.04 -11.77 -14.14
CA GLU A 255 14.92 -12.29 -15.20
C GLU A 255 15.52 -11.15 -16.04
N SER A 256 14.75 -10.08 -16.33
CA SER A 256 15.27 -8.89 -17.03
C SER A 256 16.33 -8.14 -16.22
N ILE A 257 16.09 -7.95 -14.92
CA ILE A 257 17.02 -7.24 -14.04
C ILE A 257 18.30 -8.07 -13.85
N ASP A 258 18.17 -9.37 -13.65
CA ASP A 258 19.29 -10.31 -13.51
C ASP A 258 20.21 -10.27 -14.73
N ALA A 259 19.63 -10.32 -15.93
CA ALA A 259 20.37 -10.21 -17.19
C ALA A 259 20.99 -8.81 -17.41
N GLY A 260 20.45 -7.78 -16.76
CA GLY A 260 20.89 -6.38 -16.92
C GLY A 260 21.85 -5.87 -15.86
N LEU A 261 22.26 -6.70 -14.89
CA LEU A 261 23.06 -6.24 -13.73
C LEU A 261 24.39 -5.59 -14.14
N ASP A 262 25.07 -6.12 -15.17
CA ASP A 262 26.34 -5.56 -15.67
C ASP A 262 26.11 -4.14 -16.22
N LEU A 263 25.08 -3.95 -17.06
CA LEU A 263 24.71 -2.64 -17.60
C LEU A 263 24.30 -1.64 -16.52
N ILE A 264 23.57 -2.09 -15.48
CA ILE A 264 23.19 -1.23 -14.35
C ILE A 264 24.45 -0.74 -13.61
N SER A 265 25.40 -1.66 -13.35
CA SER A 265 26.66 -1.35 -12.67
C SER A 265 27.56 -0.41 -13.49
N GLU A 266 27.65 -0.62 -14.81
CA GLU A 266 28.48 0.19 -15.72
C GLU A 266 27.97 1.62 -15.89
N ASN A 267 26.65 1.82 -15.84
CA ASN A 267 26.02 3.15 -15.93
C ASN A 267 25.96 3.90 -14.58
N ASN A 268 26.82 3.53 -13.63
CA ASN A 268 26.95 4.16 -12.30
C ASN A 268 25.63 4.30 -11.52
N MET A 269 24.71 3.35 -11.70
CA MET A 269 23.46 3.28 -10.95
C MET A 269 23.59 2.38 -9.73
N GLN A 270 22.71 2.61 -8.75
CA GLN A 270 22.46 1.72 -7.63
C GLN A 270 21.10 1.04 -7.79
N LEU A 271 20.96 -0.16 -7.25
CA LEU A 271 19.77 -0.97 -7.41
C LEU A 271 19.24 -1.44 -6.06
N LEU A 272 18.00 -1.10 -5.75
CA LEU A 272 17.22 -1.70 -4.67
C LEU A 272 16.15 -2.61 -5.28
N TRP A 273 16.37 -3.92 -5.24
CA TRP A 273 15.58 -4.90 -5.97
C TRP A 273 14.76 -5.79 -5.05
N GLN A 274 13.44 -5.59 -5.08
CA GLN A 274 12.48 -6.45 -4.40
C GLN A 274 12.10 -7.67 -5.27
N THR A 275 12.72 -8.81 -4.99
CA THR A 275 12.69 -10.01 -5.84
C THR A 275 11.45 -10.89 -5.62
N GLY A 276 10.89 -10.86 -4.41
CA GLY A 276 9.88 -11.81 -3.96
C GLY A 276 10.49 -13.12 -3.44
N LYS A 277 9.78 -13.79 -2.54
CA LYS A 277 10.29 -14.98 -1.82
C LYS A 277 10.82 -16.10 -2.75
N GLY A 278 10.14 -16.33 -3.87
CA GLY A 278 10.49 -17.41 -4.79
C GLY A 278 11.74 -17.18 -5.64
N TYR A 279 12.28 -15.96 -5.67
CA TYR A 279 13.48 -15.61 -6.46
C TYR A 279 14.62 -15.07 -5.57
N ALA A 280 14.45 -15.13 -4.25
CA ALA A 280 15.36 -14.50 -3.31
C ALA A 280 16.77 -15.09 -3.34
N GLU A 281 16.87 -16.43 -3.35
CA GLU A 281 18.17 -17.13 -3.36
C GLU A 281 18.92 -16.90 -4.67
N ILE A 282 18.23 -17.01 -5.81
CA ILE A 282 18.81 -16.78 -7.14
C ILE A 282 19.38 -15.36 -7.22
N ALA A 283 18.57 -14.36 -6.88
CA ALA A 283 19.01 -12.97 -6.91
C ALA A 283 20.14 -12.68 -5.92
N ALA A 284 20.13 -13.29 -4.73
CA ALA A 284 21.21 -13.12 -3.76
C ALA A 284 22.54 -13.66 -4.30
N GLU A 285 22.54 -14.76 -5.05
CA GLU A 285 23.72 -15.28 -5.71
C GLU A 285 24.19 -14.35 -6.84
N SER A 286 23.29 -13.95 -7.73
CA SER A 286 23.61 -13.11 -8.88
C SER A 286 24.26 -11.78 -8.50
N VAL A 287 23.88 -11.21 -7.35
CA VAL A 287 24.38 -9.90 -6.93
C VAL A 287 25.72 -9.92 -6.19
N LYS A 288 26.25 -11.10 -5.80
CA LYS A 288 27.51 -11.20 -5.04
C LYS A 288 28.68 -10.50 -5.71
N LYS A 289 28.82 -10.64 -7.03
CA LYS A 289 29.89 -9.99 -7.81
C LYS A 289 29.79 -8.45 -7.84
N TYR A 290 28.68 -7.88 -7.36
CA TYR A 290 28.42 -6.44 -7.32
C TYR A 290 28.25 -5.89 -5.90
N SER A 291 28.69 -6.62 -4.87
CA SER A 291 28.55 -6.23 -3.45
C SER A 291 29.01 -4.80 -3.12
N ASN A 292 30.03 -4.28 -3.83
CA ASN A 292 30.55 -2.92 -3.65
C ASN A 292 29.97 -1.89 -4.65
N LYS A 293 28.94 -2.26 -5.43
CA LYS A 293 28.34 -1.41 -6.47
C LYS A 293 26.98 -0.83 -6.05
N GLY A 294 26.52 -1.10 -4.82
CA GLY A 294 25.24 -0.62 -4.34
C GLY A 294 24.06 -1.34 -5.00
N ILE A 295 24.22 -2.63 -5.28
CA ILE A 295 23.18 -3.53 -5.78
C ILE A 295 22.71 -4.40 -4.62
N VAL A 296 21.47 -4.17 -4.19
CA VAL A 296 20.88 -4.77 -2.99
C VAL A 296 19.60 -5.50 -3.36
N THR A 297 19.48 -6.75 -2.92
CA THR A 297 18.29 -7.58 -3.15
C THR A 297 17.56 -7.86 -1.85
N MET A 298 16.23 -7.85 -1.91
CA MET A 298 15.39 -8.17 -0.77
C MET A 298 14.19 -9.01 -1.23
N PRO A 299 13.84 -10.10 -0.52
CA PRO A 299 12.60 -10.84 -0.83
C PRO A 299 11.35 -9.98 -0.60
N PHE A 300 11.41 -9.07 0.37
CA PHE A 300 10.34 -8.15 0.73
C PHE A 300 10.94 -6.89 1.38
N ILE A 301 10.45 -5.71 1.01
CA ILE A 301 10.85 -4.43 1.60
C ILE A 301 9.78 -4.02 2.63
N ALA A 302 10.13 -4.03 3.91
CA ALA A 302 9.22 -3.60 4.97
C ALA A 302 9.06 -2.08 5.01
N SER A 303 10.18 -1.36 4.99
CA SER A 303 10.28 0.10 5.01
C SER A 303 10.11 0.68 3.61
N MET A 304 8.92 0.51 3.02
CA MET A 304 8.64 0.90 1.64
C MET A 304 8.70 2.43 1.44
N ASP A 305 8.37 3.19 2.48
CA ASP A 305 8.53 4.64 2.53
C ASP A 305 10.00 5.06 2.36
N LEU A 306 10.94 4.38 3.04
CA LEU A 306 12.38 4.62 2.85
C LEU A 306 12.83 4.24 1.44
N ALA A 307 12.34 3.11 0.91
CA ALA A 307 12.68 2.67 -0.44
C ALA A 307 12.21 3.67 -1.50
N TYR A 308 10.99 4.20 -1.36
CA TYR A 308 10.54 5.30 -2.22
C TYR A 308 11.35 6.58 -1.98
N ALA A 309 11.72 6.92 -0.76
CA ALA A 309 12.49 8.14 -0.48
C ALA A 309 13.88 8.14 -1.17
N VAL A 310 14.52 6.97 -1.26
CA VAL A 310 15.81 6.84 -1.96
C VAL A 310 15.68 6.75 -3.47
N ALA A 311 14.58 6.19 -3.99
CA ALA A 311 14.41 5.95 -5.42
C ALA A 311 14.42 7.25 -6.24
N ASP A 312 15.26 7.28 -7.28
CA ASP A 312 15.22 8.27 -8.36
C ASP A 312 14.26 7.82 -9.47
N VAL A 313 14.30 6.53 -9.83
CA VAL A 313 13.44 5.87 -10.82
C VAL A 313 12.86 4.58 -10.24
N VAL A 314 11.62 4.24 -10.60
CA VAL A 314 10.97 3.01 -10.15
C VAL A 314 10.55 2.13 -11.33
N ILE A 315 10.95 0.86 -11.30
CA ILE A 315 10.37 -0.19 -12.15
C ILE A 315 9.36 -0.96 -11.31
N SER A 316 8.11 -1.07 -11.77
CA SER A 316 7.07 -1.74 -10.97
C SER A 316 6.08 -2.52 -11.83
N ARG A 317 5.51 -3.57 -11.24
CA ARG A 317 4.20 -4.07 -11.69
C ARG A 317 3.14 -2.97 -11.54
N ALA A 318 2.09 -3.03 -12.36
CA ALA A 318 1.00 -2.06 -12.37
C ALA A 318 -0.18 -2.46 -11.45
N GLY A 319 0.14 -2.92 -10.25
CA GLY A 319 -0.88 -3.16 -9.22
C GLY A 319 -1.54 -1.85 -8.79
N ALA A 320 -2.83 -1.87 -8.45
CA ALA A 320 -3.59 -0.66 -8.11
C ALA A 320 -2.92 0.20 -7.03
N LEU A 321 -2.43 -0.42 -5.96
CA LEU A 321 -1.71 0.32 -4.91
C LEU A 321 -0.35 0.80 -5.35
N SER A 322 0.44 -0.01 -6.05
CA SER A 322 1.75 0.41 -6.53
C SER A 322 1.63 1.63 -7.44
N VAL A 323 0.64 1.65 -8.34
CA VAL A 323 0.31 2.81 -9.18
C VAL A 323 -0.06 4.03 -8.33
N SER A 324 -0.85 3.84 -7.29
CA SER A 324 -1.28 4.95 -6.42
C SER A 324 -0.16 5.48 -5.51
N GLU A 325 0.70 4.58 -5.01
CA GLU A 325 1.91 4.89 -4.26
C GLU A 325 2.89 5.69 -5.14
N LEU A 326 3.06 5.34 -6.41
CA LEU A 326 3.88 6.09 -7.37
C LEU A 326 3.36 7.51 -7.59
N CYS A 327 2.04 7.71 -7.69
CA CYS A 327 1.46 9.05 -7.79
C CYS A 327 1.74 9.89 -6.55
N LEU A 328 1.63 9.33 -5.36
CA LEU A 328 1.88 10.04 -4.09
C LEU A 328 3.35 10.36 -3.88
N THR A 329 4.23 9.47 -4.32
CA THR A 329 5.69 9.61 -4.13
C THR A 329 6.36 10.34 -5.29
N GLU A 330 5.58 10.76 -6.29
CA GLU A 330 6.01 11.55 -7.44
C GLU A 330 7.19 10.91 -8.17
N LYS A 331 7.15 9.58 -8.37
CA LYS A 331 8.29 8.85 -8.94
C LYS A 331 8.16 8.64 -10.46
N PRO A 332 9.18 9.04 -11.25
CA PRO A 332 9.24 8.64 -12.65
C PRO A 332 9.37 7.12 -12.68
N SER A 333 8.51 6.49 -13.49
CA SER A 333 8.35 5.05 -13.41
C SER A 333 8.17 4.37 -14.76
N ILE A 334 8.69 3.14 -14.82
CA ILE A 334 8.47 2.18 -15.90
C ILE A 334 7.54 1.10 -15.34
N LEU A 335 6.36 0.98 -15.93
CA LEU A 335 5.35 0.02 -15.55
C LEU A 335 5.42 -1.20 -16.46
N VAL A 336 5.52 -2.37 -15.85
CA VAL A 336 5.47 -3.68 -16.54
C VAL A 336 4.23 -4.44 -16.07
N PRO A 337 3.05 -4.26 -16.68
CA PRO A 337 1.84 -4.93 -16.23
C PRO A 337 1.95 -6.45 -16.24
N SER A 338 1.41 -7.12 -15.23
CA SER A 338 1.38 -8.59 -15.20
C SER A 338 0.38 -9.14 -16.22
N PRO A 339 0.77 -10.09 -17.10
CA PRO A 339 -0.14 -10.71 -18.06
C PRO A 339 -1.10 -11.72 -17.41
N ASN A 340 -0.79 -12.16 -16.18
CA ASN A 340 -1.49 -13.28 -15.53
C ASN A 340 -2.72 -12.88 -14.71
N VAL A 341 -3.11 -11.60 -14.73
CA VAL A 341 -4.21 -11.10 -13.92
C VAL A 341 -5.55 -11.17 -14.64
N ALA A 342 -6.65 -11.25 -13.90
CA ALA A 342 -7.98 -11.31 -14.49
C ALA A 342 -8.28 -10.03 -15.29
N GLU A 343 -8.87 -10.15 -16.47
CA GLU A 343 -9.43 -9.01 -17.24
C GLU A 343 -8.40 -7.93 -17.63
N ASP A 344 -7.12 -8.31 -17.62
CA ASP A 344 -5.97 -7.44 -17.92
C ASP A 344 -5.98 -6.11 -17.14
N HIS A 345 -6.45 -6.16 -15.88
CA HIS A 345 -6.65 -4.95 -15.09
C HIS A 345 -5.34 -4.20 -14.78
N GLN A 346 -4.18 -4.88 -14.75
CA GLN A 346 -2.92 -4.19 -14.54
C GLN A 346 -2.52 -3.33 -15.74
N THR A 347 -2.77 -3.78 -16.97
CA THR A 347 -2.51 -2.94 -18.16
C THR A 347 -3.41 -1.71 -18.11
N LYS A 348 -4.70 -1.89 -17.80
CA LYS A 348 -5.64 -0.76 -17.62
C LYS A 348 -5.21 0.20 -16.50
N ASN A 349 -4.70 -0.30 -15.38
CA ASN A 349 -4.14 0.52 -14.31
C ASN A 349 -2.92 1.32 -14.79
N ALA A 350 -2.01 0.71 -15.54
CA ALA A 350 -0.85 1.40 -16.11
C ALA A 350 -1.27 2.48 -17.11
N MET A 351 -2.23 2.17 -17.98
CA MET A 351 -2.72 3.09 -19.00
C MET A 351 -3.35 4.37 -18.40
N ALA A 352 -3.87 4.31 -17.17
CA ALA A 352 -4.34 5.50 -16.47
C ALA A 352 -3.23 6.54 -16.22
N LEU A 353 -1.98 6.12 -16.12
CA LEU A 353 -0.80 6.99 -15.99
C LEU A 353 -0.17 7.27 -17.35
N VAL A 354 0.00 6.23 -18.18
CA VAL A 354 0.66 6.32 -19.49
C VAL A 354 -0.08 7.28 -20.42
N ASN A 355 -1.42 7.23 -20.45
CA ASN A 355 -2.24 8.15 -21.27
C ASN A 355 -2.11 9.62 -20.84
N GLN A 356 -1.65 9.86 -19.61
CA GLN A 356 -1.38 11.19 -19.07
C GLN A 356 0.10 11.56 -19.13
N HIS A 357 0.92 10.77 -19.84
CA HIS A 357 2.37 10.94 -19.90
C HIS A 357 3.00 10.99 -18.50
N ALA A 358 2.51 10.15 -17.58
CA ALA A 358 2.93 10.10 -16.18
C ALA A 358 3.74 8.84 -15.83
N ALA A 359 3.82 7.88 -16.75
CA ALA A 359 4.70 6.71 -16.65
C ALA A 359 5.03 6.15 -18.04
N ILE A 360 6.11 5.38 -18.14
CA ILE A 360 6.49 4.63 -19.34
C ILE A 360 5.92 3.21 -19.23
N LEU A 361 5.43 2.67 -20.35
CA LEU A 361 4.94 1.29 -20.42
C LEU A 361 5.97 0.39 -21.11
N VAL A 362 6.35 -0.71 -20.45
CA VAL A 362 7.02 -1.83 -21.11
C VAL A 362 6.14 -3.06 -20.99
N LYS A 363 5.75 -3.65 -22.12
CA LYS A 363 4.89 -4.85 -22.10
C LYS A 363 5.68 -6.03 -21.52
N ASP A 364 5.02 -6.87 -20.72
CA ASP A 364 5.69 -8.03 -20.09
C ASP A 364 6.39 -8.93 -21.12
N VAL A 365 5.74 -9.18 -22.26
CA VAL A 365 6.28 -9.98 -23.36
C VAL A 365 7.59 -9.43 -23.94
N ASN A 366 7.82 -8.13 -23.83
CA ASN A 366 9.01 -7.45 -24.34
C ASN A 366 10.01 -7.10 -23.22
N ALA A 367 9.66 -7.31 -21.95
CA ALA A 367 10.46 -6.81 -20.84
C ALA A 367 11.87 -7.40 -20.79
N LYS A 368 12.09 -8.61 -21.31
CA LYS A 368 13.44 -9.21 -21.38
C LYS A 368 14.39 -8.47 -22.32
N THR A 369 13.84 -7.84 -23.37
CA THR A 369 14.63 -7.16 -24.40
C THR A 369 14.63 -5.65 -24.25
N GLU A 370 13.57 -5.06 -23.70
CA GLU A 370 13.35 -3.59 -23.69
C GLU A 370 13.50 -2.94 -22.31
N LEU A 371 13.42 -3.70 -21.20
CA LEU A 371 13.31 -3.07 -19.87
C LEU A 371 14.58 -2.32 -19.45
N ILE A 372 15.75 -2.91 -19.70
CA ILE A 372 17.03 -2.32 -19.28
C ILE A 372 17.39 -1.12 -20.15
N SER A 373 17.14 -1.16 -21.45
CA SER A 373 17.35 -0.01 -22.33
C SER A 373 16.41 1.15 -21.95
N ALA A 374 15.13 0.87 -21.71
CA ALA A 374 14.18 1.88 -21.24
C ALA A 374 14.57 2.48 -19.88
N LEU A 375 15.16 1.67 -18.98
CA LEU A 375 15.67 2.14 -17.70
C LEU A 375 16.83 3.13 -17.89
N ILE A 376 17.84 2.76 -18.69
CA ILE A 376 19.02 3.60 -18.93
C ILE A 376 18.59 4.93 -19.55
N GLU A 377 17.75 4.88 -20.61
CA GLU A 377 17.22 6.07 -21.27
C GLU A 377 16.49 6.99 -20.28
N LEU A 378 15.64 6.42 -19.41
CA LEU A 378 14.91 7.22 -18.42
C LEU A 378 15.85 7.83 -17.37
N VAL A 379 16.86 7.09 -16.90
CA VAL A 379 17.81 7.57 -15.87
C VAL A 379 18.69 8.71 -16.40
N GLU A 380 19.11 8.62 -17.67
CA GLU A 380 19.93 9.65 -18.32
C GLU A 380 19.12 10.90 -18.70
N ASN A 381 17.84 10.74 -19.03
CA ASN A 381 17.00 11.84 -19.50
C ASN A 381 16.27 12.56 -18.35
N THR A 382 16.94 13.59 -17.80
CA THR A 382 16.38 14.43 -16.73
C THR A 382 15.10 15.16 -17.16
N SER A 383 14.99 15.59 -18.42
CA SER A 383 13.79 16.27 -18.94
C SER A 383 12.56 15.36 -18.90
N THR A 384 12.71 14.12 -19.36
CA THR A 384 11.66 13.10 -19.29
C THR A 384 11.28 12.82 -17.84
N GLN A 385 12.24 12.68 -16.92
CA GLN A 385 11.94 12.48 -15.50
C GLN A 385 11.09 13.62 -14.92
N GLU A 386 11.47 14.88 -15.17
CA GLU A 386 10.72 16.04 -14.67
C GLU A 386 9.30 16.12 -15.27
N GLN A 387 9.14 15.77 -16.55
CA GLN A 387 7.81 15.66 -17.16
C GLN A 387 6.96 14.58 -16.49
N LEU A 388 7.50 13.37 -16.29
CA LEU A 388 6.78 12.29 -15.63
C LEU A 388 6.39 12.67 -14.19
N LYS A 389 7.31 13.26 -13.41
CA LYS A 389 7.06 13.73 -12.04
C LYS A 389 5.94 14.77 -12.00
N LYS A 390 6.00 15.77 -12.87
CA LYS A 390 4.98 16.82 -12.96
C LYS A 390 3.60 16.23 -13.23
N ASN A 391 3.51 15.31 -14.18
CA ASN A 391 2.23 14.73 -14.59
C ASN A 391 1.69 13.74 -13.54
N ILE A 392 2.54 12.88 -12.96
CA ILE A 392 2.11 11.87 -11.99
C ILE A 392 1.62 12.51 -10.69
N LYS A 393 2.20 13.65 -10.28
CA LYS A 393 1.76 14.44 -9.13
C LYS A 393 0.30 14.88 -9.24
N LEU A 394 -0.17 15.23 -10.43
CA LEU A 394 -1.56 15.66 -10.67
C LEU A 394 -2.57 14.52 -10.46
N LEU A 395 -2.11 13.27 -10.51
CA LEU A 395 -2.93 12.08 -10.33
C LEU A 395 -2.96 11.61 -8.86
N ALA A 396 -2.18 12.24 -7.98
CA ALA A 396 -2.12 11.89 -6.56
C ALA A 396 -3.45 12.13 -5.84
N LYS A 397 -3.79 11.20 -4.93
CA LYS A 397 -4.99 11.27 -4.07
C LYS A 397 -4.60 11.07 -2.59
N PRO A 398 -3.93 12.05 -1.96
CA PRO A 398 -3.40 11.91 -0.60
C PRO A 398 -4.50 11.67 0.44
N ASP A 399 -5.69 12.22 0.21
CA ASP A 399 -6.80 12.13 1.16
C ASP A 399 -7.71 10.92 0.96
N ALA A 400 -7.36 9.96 0.08
CA ALA A 400 -8.23 8.85 -0.27
C ALA A 400 -8.73 8.07 0.95
N ALA A 401 -7.84 7.70 1.88
CA ALA A 401 -8.22 7.00 3.12
C ALA A 401 -9.13 7.85 4.01
N SER A 402 -8.86 9.15 4.11
CA SER A 402 -9.64 10.11 4.88
C SER A 402 -11.06 10.28 4.31
N GLN A 403 -11.17 10.44 2.98
CA GLN A 403 -12.45 10.59 2.28
C GLN A 403 -13.29 9.31 2.34
N ILE A 404 -12.67 8.13 2.18
CA ILE A 404 -13.37 6.85 2.33
C ILE A 404 -13.89 6.71 3.77
N ALA A 405 -13.08 7.05 4.78
CA ALA A 405 -13.53 7.06 6.17
C ALA A 405 -14.77 7.96 6.35
N ASP A 406 -14.81 9.16 5.76
CA ASP A 406 -15.98 10.04 5.84
C ASP A 406 -17.22 9.40 5.21
N GLU A 407 -17.07 8.77 4.04
CA GLU A 407 -18.18 8.03 3.42
C GLU A 407 -18.67 6.86 4.27
N VAL A 408 -17.77 6.16 4.99
CA VAL A 408 -18.17 5.10 5.93
C VAL A 408 -18.98 5.68 7.09
N ILE A 409 -18.53 6.79 7.67
CA ILE A 409 -19.20 7.41 8.82
C ILE A 409 -20.57 7.99 8.44
N LYS A 410 -20.72 8.55 7.23
CA LYS A 410 -22.02 9.02 6.72
C LYS A 410 -23.09 7.92 6.63
N LEU A 411 -22.69 6.64 6.60
CA LEU A 411 -23.61 5.51 6.57
C LEU A 411 -24.06 5.03 7.96
N ILE A 412 -23.40 5.51 9.03
CA ILE A 412 -23.75 5.17 10.41
C ILE A 412 -24.94 6.05 10.81
N LYS A 413 -26.05 5.39 11.16
CA LYS A 413 -27.28 6.04 11.63
C LYS A 413 -27.26 6.27 13.13
#